data_AF-A0A5K1EFW9-F1
#
_entry.id   AF-A0A5K1EFW9-F1
#
_cell.length_a   1.000
_cell.length_b   1.000
_cell.length_c   1.000
_cell.angle_alpha   90.00
_cell.angle_beta   90.00
_cell.angle_gamma   90.00
#
_symmetry.space_group_name_H-M   'P 1'
#
loop_
_entity.id
_entity.type
_entity.pdbx_description
1 polymer ?
#
loop_
_entity_poly.entity_id
_entity_poly.type
_entity_poly.pdbx_seq_one_letter_code
_entity_poly.pdbx_strand_id
1 'polypeptide(L)' 'AYVFSSESGGCAAFLTNTDSKSSATVFFNNMHYSLPPWSTSILPDCKNEVFNTAK' A
#
# COMPACT_ATOMS: atom_id res chain seq x y z
N ALA A 1 -5.92 -3.34 -3.39
CA ALA A 1 -4.45 -3.40 -3.46
C ALA A 1 -4.07 -3.90 -4.84
N TYR A 2 -3.05 -3.29 -5.46
CA TYR A 2 -2.44 -3.80 -6.69
C TYR A 2 -1.11 -4.44 -6.31
N VAL A 3 -0.89 -5.69 -6.70
CA VAL A 3 0.32 -6.45 -6.34
C VAL A 3 0.93 -6.98 -7.63
N PHE A 4 2.23 -6.74 -7.78
CA PHE A 4 3.04 -7.17 -8.92
C PHE A 4 4.14 -8.07 -8.38
N SER A 5 4.25 -9.28 -8.90
CA SER A 5 5.30 -10.23 -8.53
C SER A 5 6.03 -10.74 -9.76
N SER A 6 7.28 -11.16 -9.57
CA SER A 6 8.12 -11.79 -10.59
C SER A 6 8.38 -13.24 -10.24
N GLU A 7 8.62 -14.08 -11.25
CA GLU A 7 8.98 -15.50 -11.06
C GLU A 7 10.29 -15.67 -10.24
N SER A 8 11.19 -14.68 -10.32
CA SER A 8 12.42 -14.62 -9.52
C SER A 8 12.21 -14.18 -8.07
N GLY A 9 10.97 -13.97 -7.63
CA GLY A 9 10.62 -13.69 -6.23
C GLY A 9 10.55 -12.22 -5.82
N GLY A 10 10.76 -11.26 -6.74
CA GLY A 10 10.52 -9.85 -6.48
C GLY A 10 9.02 -9.53 -6.36
N CYS A 11 8.65 -8.57 -5.50
CA CYS A 11 7.26 -8.19 -5.24
C CYS A 11 7.15 -6.68 -5.02
N ALA A 12 6.22 -6.01 -5.68
CA ALA A 12 5.84 -4.62 -5.38
C ALA A 12 4.32 -4.52 -5.20
N ALA A 13 3.87 -3.66 -4.28
CA ALA A 13 2.45 -3.43 -4.03
C ALA A 13 2.10 -1.94 -3.95
N PHE A 14 0.88 -1.63 -4.37
CA PHE A 14 0.25 -0.32 -4.23
C PHE A 14 -1.03 -0.48 -3.41
N LEU A 15 -1.06 0.16 -2.24
CA LEU A 15 -2.23 0.17 -1.35
C LEU A 15 -2.92 1.52 -1.50
N THR A 16 -4.12 1.52 -2.09
CA THR A 16 -4.86 2.77 -2.38
C THR A 16 -6.09 2.86 -1.49
N ASN A 17 -6.27 4.04 -0.88
CA ASN A 17 -7.53 4.45 -0.30
C ASN A 17 -8.21 5.46 -1.24
N THR A 18 -9.36 5.08 -1.79
CA THR A 18 -10.17 5.93 -2.68
C THR A 18 -11.26 6.69 -1.93
N ASP A 19 -11.40 6.52 -0.62
CA ASP A 19 -12.26 7.38 0.18
C ASP A 19 -11.62 8.77 0.29
N SER A 20 -12.33 9.79 -0.16
CA SER A 20 -11.86 11.19 -0.15
C SER A 20 -11.94 11.88 1.21
N LYS A 21 -12.60 11.27 2.19
CA LYS A 21 -12.88 11.89 3.50
C LYS A 21 -12.31 11.10 4.66
N SER A 22 -12.29 9.78 4.58
CA SER A 22 -11.89 8.93 5.69
C SER A 22 -10.55 8.26 5.47
N SER A 23 -9.75 8.19 6.53
CA SER A 23 -8.57 7.33 6.57
C SER A 23 -8.99 5.88 6.74
N ALA A 24 -8.25 4.97 6.11
CA ALA A 24 -8.46 3.54 6.25
C ALA A 24 -7.23 2.87 6.88
N THR A 25 -7.46 1.92 7.79
CA THR A 25 -6.41 0.99 8.22
C THR A 25 -6.67 -0.35 7.57
N VAL A 26 -5.73 -0.81 6.73
CA VAL A 26 -5.84 -2.07 5.99
C VAL A 26 -4.84 -3.08 6.53
N PHE A 27 -5.24 -4.35 6.58
CA PHE A 27 -4.34 -5.46 6.90
C PHE A 27 -3.84 -6.10 5.60
N PHE A 28 -2.53 -6.04 5.35
CA PHE A 28 -1.89 -6.58 4.15
C PHE A 28 -0.54 -7.21 4.51
N ASN A 29 -0.27 -8.40 3.99
CA ASN A 29 0.98 -9.13 4.22
C ASN A 29 1.41 -9.18 5.71
N ASN A 30 0.45 -9.51 6.58
CA ASN A 30 0.63 -9.61 8.03
C ASN A 30 0.97 -8.29 8.76
N MET A 31 0.73 -7.14 8.12
CA MET A 31 0.97 -5.81 8.69
C MET A 31 -0.23 -4.88 8.49
N HIS A 32 -0.34 -3.88 9.37
CA HIS A 32 -1.36 -2.83 9.26
C HIS A 32 -0.79 -1.58 8.62
N TYR A 33 -1.49 -1.03 7.62
CA TYR A 33 -1.12 0.23 6.97
C TYR A 33 -2.24 1.23 7.16
N SER A 34 -1.88 2.41 7.67
CA SER A 34 -2.78 3.56 7.69
C SER A 34 -2.64 4.34 6.39
N LEU A 35 -3.75 4.45 5.67
CA LEU A 35 -3.86 5.15 4.39
C LEU A 35 -4.71 6.41 4.63
N PRO A 36 -4.14 7.62 4.47
CA PRO A 36 -4.90 8.86 4.45
C PRO A 36 -6.02 8.84 3.39
N PRO A 37 -7.00 9.75 3.48
CA PRO A 37 -7.99 9.91 2.43
C PRO A 37 -7.31 10.18 1.07
N TRP A 38 -7.86 9.59 0.01
CA TRP A 38 -7.41 9.79 -1.37
C TRP A 38 -5.90 9.61 -1.57
N SER A 39 -5.35 8.49 -1.09
CA SER A 39 -3.91 8.25 -1.09
C SER A 39 -3.52 6.87 -1.61
N THR A 40 -2.29 6.77 -2.11
CA THR A 40 -1.66 5.50 -2.48
C THR A 40 -0.31 5.36 -1.77
N SER A 41 -0.15 4.25 -1.06
CA SER A 41 1.14 3.80 -0.51
C SER A 41 1.86 2.89 -1.47
N ILE A 42 3.16 3.08 -1.63
CA ILE A 42 4.05 2.32 -2.50
C ILE A 42 4.94 1.43 -1.62
N LEU A 43 4.88 0.11 -1.87
CA LEU A 43 5.64 -0.90 -1.16
C LEU A 43 6.48 -1.69 -2.17
N PRO A 44 7.77 -1.36 -2.39
CA PRO A 44 8.61 -1.98 -3.42
C PRO A 44 9.03 -3.42 -3.10
N ASP A 45 8.73 -3.91 -1.89
CA ASP A 45 8.98 -5.27 -1.41
C ASP A 45 7.71 -5.93 -0.84
N CYS A 46 6.52 -5.35 -1.13
CA CYS A 46 5.22 -5.78 -0.58
C CYS A 46 5.13 -5.78 0.95
N LYS A 47 6.04 -5.08 1.63
CA LYS A 47 6.10 -5.04 3.09
C LYS A 47 6.35 -3.62 3.59
N ASN A 48 7.45 -2.98 3.24
CA ASN A 48 7.79 -1.67 3.74
C ASN A 48 7.17 -0.59 2.85
N GLU A 49 6.35 0.28 3.43
CA GLU A 49 5.91 1.51 2.77
C GLU A 49 7.10 2.47 2.68
N VAL A 50 7.55 2.77 1.47
CA VAL A 50 8.65 3.74 1.24
C VAL A 50 8.13 5.12 0.89
N PHE A 51 6.88 5.21 0.43
CA PHE A 51 6.24 6.46 0.05
C PHE A 51 4.72 6.32 0.14
N ASN A 52 4.04 7.39 0.54
CA ASN A 52 2.60 7.55 0.38
C ASN A 52 2.33 8.93 -0.21
N THR A 53 1.38 9.02 -1.13
CA THR A 53 1.11 10.27 -1.88
C THR A 53 0.52 11.41 -1.04
N ALA A 54 0.12 11.16 0.20
CA ALA A 54 -0.56 12.11 1.08
C ALA A 54 0.00 12.13 2.52
N LYS A 55 1.18 11.54 2.75
CA LYS A 55 1.93 11.63 4.01
C LYS A 55 3.08 12.63 3.90
#